data_AF-A0A6A6M3C6-F1
#
_entry.id   AF-A0A6A6M3C6-F1
#
_cell.length_a   1.000
_cell.length_b   1.000
_cell.length_c   1.000
_cell.angle_alpha   90.00
_cell.angle_beta   90.00
_cell.angle_gamma   90.00
#
_symmetry.space_group_name_H-M   'P 1'
#
loop_
_entity.id
_entity.type
_entity.pdbx_description
1 polymer ?
#
loop_
_entity_poly.entity_id
_entity_poly.type
_entity_poly.pdbx_seq_one_letter_code
_entity_poly.pdbx_strand_id
1 'polypeptide(L)'
;MGSPPSAFLKQKAIIFLRFFMIMFLCSIPEKPDLRSKQSYVNSSALSYKNSSNISSLEKLNLDGYFSFDNIEHAAKDFGNRYHFHPTAVLYPKSVSDIASTINYIFNMGSTSEITVAARGHGHSLQGQAQAHQGIVINMESLQVPEMQIHMGETPYVDVSGGQLWINVLHETLKHGLAPKSWTDYLHLTIGGHYQMPELVDRRSVMDLRSTMFTSWRLSQKIEDLLSELSYIPSTLFMSEVSYAEFLDRVHVSEIKLRAKGLWEVSHPWLNLLVPKSKVSEFALEVFGNILTDSSNGPILMYPVNKSK
;
A
#
# COMPACT_ATOMS: atom_id res chain seq x y z
N MET A 1 53.22 -14.08 -21.03
CA MET A 1 52.61 -13.34 -22.15
C MET A 1 51.98 -14.37 -23.07
N GLY A 2 50.70 -14.43 -23.40
CA GLY A 2 49.55 -13.58 -23.09
C GLY A 2 48.27 -14.42 -23.18
N SER A 3 47.24 -13.96 -22.48
CA SER A 3 45.89 -14.53 -22.39
C SER A 3 45.09 -14.31 -23.69
N PRO A 4 44.14 -15.18 -24.07
CA PRO A 4 43.08 -14.82 -25.00
C PRO A 4 41.88 -14.20 -24.25
N PRO A 5 41.05 -13.39 -24.96
CA PRO A 5 40.25 -12.35 -24.35
C PRO A 5 38.90 -12.84 -23.81
N SER A 6 38.56 -12.35 -22.61
CA SER A 6 37.24 -12.46 -21.99
C SER A 6 36.23 -11.54 -22.67
N ALA A 7 35.48 -12.07 -23.64
CA ALA A 7 34.25 -11.44 -24.11
C ALA A 7 33.09 -11.82 -23.17
N PHE A 8 32.96 -11.12 -22.04
CA PHE A 8 31.75 -11.14 -21.21
C PHE A 8 30.64 -10.38 -21.95
N LEU A 9 29.81 -11.09 -22.71
CA LEU A 9 28.54 -10.56 -23.19
C LEU A 9 27.62 -10.35 -21.98
N LYS A 10 27.40 -9.08 -21.62
CA LYS A 10 26.32 -8.65 -20.72
C LYS A 10 24.98 -8.97 -21.36
N GLN A 11 24.48 -10.18 -21.15
CA GLN A 11 23.11 -10.53 -21.47
C GLN A 11 22.24 -10.05 -20.29
N LYS A 12 21.52 -8.94 -20.48
CA LYS A 12 20.45 -8.52 -19.55
C LYS A 12 19.39 -9.62 -19.59
N ALA A 13 19.35 -10.47 -18.56
CA ALA A 13 18.34 -11.50 -18.42
C ALA A 13 17.00 -10.83 -18.07
N ILE A 14 16.09 -10.76 -19.06
CA ILE A 14 14.70 -10.41 -18.86
C ILE A 14 14.01 -11.68 -18.34
N ILE A 15 13.55 -11.67 -17.09
CA ILE A 15 12.94 -12.83 -16.42
C ILE A 15 11.42 -12.77 -16.59
N PHE A 16 10.86 -13.79 -17.23
CA PHE A 16 9.41 -13.99 -17.39
C PHE A 16 8.90 -14.94 -16.31
N LEU A 17 7.81 -14.59 -15.62
CA LEU A 17 7.19 -15.43 -14.60
C LEU A 17 5.72 -15.68 -14.99
N ARG A 18 5.37 -16.94 -15.23
CA ARG A 18 3.99 -17.37 -15.50
C ARG A 18 3.24 -17.55 -14.18
N PHE A 19 2.13 -16.85 -14.00
CA PHE A 19 1.22 -17.02 -12.86
C PHE A 19 -0.23 -17.15 -13.31
N PHE A 20 -1.02 -17.89 -12.54
CA PHE A 20 -2.46 -17.98 -12.68
C PHE A 20 -3.12 -17.12 -11.61
N MET A 21 -3.90 -16.14 -12.04
CA MET A 21 -4.80 -15.39 -11.18
C MET A 21 -6.22 -15.70 -11.64
N ILE A 22 -7.04 -16.29 -10.77
CA ILE A 22 -8.48 -16.42 -11.03
C ILE A 22 -9.09 -15.03 -10.83
N MET A 23 -9.13 -14.26 -11.90
CA MET A 23 -9.79 -12.96 -11.98
C MET A 23 -11.27 -13.19 -12.28
N PHE A 24 -12.16 -12.93 -11.32
CA PHE A 24 -13.56 -12.66 -11.65
C PHE A 24 -13.63 -11.26 -12.25
N LEU A 25 -13.73 -11.18 -13.58
CA LEU A 25 -14.00 -9.93 -14.30
C LEU A 25 -15.43 -9.50 -14.01
N CYS A 26 -15.63 -8.65 -13.00
CA CYS A 26 -16.86 -7.87 -12.88
C CYS A 26 -16.70 -6.59 -13.71
N SER A 27 -17.68 -6.36 -14.59
CA SER A 27 -17.75 -5.26 -15.54
C SER A 27 -17.56 -3.88 -14.89
N ILE A 28 -16.90 -2.96 -15.61
CA ILE A 28 -16.87 -1.55 -15.25
C ILE A 28 -18.26 -0.96 -15.55
N PRO A 29 -19.01 -0.42 -14.57
CA PRO A 29 -20.28 0.21 -14.87
C PRO A 29 -20.08 1.56 -15.57
N GLU A 30 -20.93 1.84 -16.55
CA GLU A 30 -21.13 3.19 -17.08
C GLU A 30 -21.75 4.08 -16.00
N LYS A 31 -21.35 5.35 -16.05
CA LYS A 31 -21.61 6.41 -15.07
C LYS A 31 -23.11 6.49 -14.70
N PRO A 32 -23.52 6.22 -13.46
CA PRO A 32 -24.83 6.65 -13.00
C PRO A 32 -24.77 8.15 -12.67
N ASP A 33 -25.70 8.90 -13.26
CA ASP A 33 -25.90 10.33 -13.06
C ASP A 33 -26.44 10.59 -11.64
N LEU A 34 -25.57 10.53 -10.63
CA LEU A 34 -25.91 10.83 -9.24
C LEU A 34 -25.67 12.31 -8.96
N ARG A 35 -26.67 13.12 -9.34
CA ARG A 35 -26.83 14.49 -8.87
C ARG A 35 -27.22 14.46 -7.39
N SER A 36 -26.24 14.32 -6.50
CA SER A 36 -26.48 14.46 -5.06
C SER A 36 -26.79 15.92 -4.75
N LYS A 37 -27.91 16.15 -4.09
CA LYS A 37 -28.22 17.46 -3.50
C LYS A 37 -27.19 17.75 -2.42
N GLN A 38 -26.18 18.51 -2.79
CA GLN A 38 -25.19 19.07 -1.90
C GLN A 38 -25.92 20.03 -0.95
N SER A 39 -26.15 19.61 0.29
CA SER A 39 -26.44 20.53 1.37
C SER A 39 -25.18 21.34 1.64
N TYR A 40 -25.07 22.48 0.96
CA TYR A 40 -24.10 23.52 1.29
C TYR A 40 -24.42 24.04 2.69
N VAL A 41 -23.81 23.43 3.70
CA VAL A 41 -23.55 24.17 4.93
C VAL A 41 -22.39 25.09 4.58
N ASN A 42 -22.69 26.37 4.37
CA ASN A 42 -21.70 27.43 4.31
C ASN A 42 -20.94 27.42 5.65
N SER A 43 -19.84 26.68 5.73
CA SER A 43 -18.84 26.90 6.76
C SER A 43 -18.09 28.15 6.34
N SER A 44 -18.64 29.30 6.73
CA SER A 44 -17.91 30.55 6.80
C SER A 44 -16.56 30.28 7.46
N ALA A 45 -15.48 30.68 6.79
CA ALA A 45 -14.10 30.62 7.23
C ALA A 45 -13.96 30.91 8.74
N LEU A 46 -13.95 29.85 9.54
CA LEU A 46 -13.49 29.91 10.92
C LEU A 46 -12.05 29.42 10.89
N SER A 47 -11.17 30.38 10.63
CA SER A 47 -9.74 30.30 10.95
C SER A 47 -9.62 30.08 12.47
N TYR A 48 -9.75 28.84 12.93
CA TYR A 48 -9.44 28.42 14.28
C TYR A 48 -7.91 28.37 14.46
N LYS A 49 -7.29 29.55 14.45
CA LYS A 49 -6.00 29.73 15.14
C LYS A 49 -6.28 29.65 16.64
N ASN A 50 -6.30 28.45 17.20
CA ASN A 50 -6.07 28.28 18.64
C ASN A 50 -4.61 28.69 18.92
N SER A 51 -4.41 29.98 19.16
CA SER A 51 -3.19 30.71 18.78
C SER A 51 -2.00 30.60 19.73
N SER A 52 -2.13 29.99 20.92
CA SER A 52 -1.02 29.93 21.88
C SER A 52 -0.11 28.71 21.65
N ASN A 53 -0.69 27.50 21.58
CA ASN A 53 0.10 26.26 21.53
C ASN A 53 0.68 26.00 20.13
N ILE A 54 -0.02 26.40 19.07
CA ILE A 54 0.42 26.23 17.67
C ILE A 54 1.65 27.10 17.36
N SER A 55 1.67 28.35 17.87
CA SER A 55 2.80 29.28 17.68
C SER A 55 4.13 28.78 18.26
N SER A 56 4.08 27.76 19.11
CA SER A 56 5.26 27.17 19.73
C SER A 56 5.77 25.95 18.98
N LEU A 57 4.94 25.30 18.14
CA LEU A 57 5.38 24.24 17.22
C LEU A 57 6.32 24.80 16.14
N GLU A 58 6.03 26.01 15.62
CA GLU A 58 6.88 26.72 14.65
C GLU A 58 8.28 27.04 15.20
N LYS A 59 8.44 27.06 16.52
CA LYS A 59 9.73 27.36 17.18
C LYS A 59 10.59 26.12 17.40
N LEU A 60 10.08 24.92 17.11
CA LEU A 60 10.89 23.70 17.17
C LEU A 60 11.99 23.79 16.11
N ASN A 61 13.23 23.57 16.53
CA ASN A 61 14.36 23.50 15.62
C ASN A 61 14.36 22.14 14.92
N LEU A 62 13.78 22.09 13.72
CA LEU A 62 13.61 20.90 12.91
C LEU A 62 14.42 21.01 11.61
N ASP A 63 14.88 19.87 11.10
CA ASP A 63 15.46 19.79 9.75
C ASP A 63 14.36 19.95 8.67
N GLY A 64 13.19 19.39 8.96
CA GLY A 64 11.94 19.53 8.23
C GLY A 64 11.17 20.81 8.59
N TYR A 65 9.85 20.76 8.43
CA TYR A 65 8.99 21.91 8.73
C TYR A 65 7.53 21.49 8.97
N PHE A 66 6.77 22.36 9.62
CA PHE A 66 5.32 22.27 9.70
C PHE A 66 4.66 23.11 8.60
N SER A 67 3.62 22.57 7.97
CA SER A 67 2.66 23.35 7.19
C SER A 67 1.37 23.49 7.97
N PHE A 68 0.84 24.72 8.01
CA PHE A 68 -0.46 25.05 8.59
C PHE A 68 -1.50 25.42 7.53
N ASP A 69 -1.03 25.68 6.30
CA ASP A 69 -1.85 26.03 5.15
C ASP A 69 -1.81 24.90 4.11
N ASN A 70 -2.86 24.81 3.28
CA ASN A 70 -3.01 23.81 2.20
C ASN A 70 -2.85 22.35 2.69
N ILE A 71 -3.36 22.05 3.88
CA ILE A 71 -3.21 20.75 4.56
C ILE A 71 -4.41 19.79 4.33
N GLU A 72 -5.30 20.16 3.41
CA GLU A 72 -6.61 19.51 3.25
C GLU A 72 -6.48 18.10 2.66
N HIS A 73 -5.37 17.85 1.99
CA HIS A 73 -4.98 16.52 1.52
C HIS A 73 -4.75 15.53 2.68
N ALA A 74 -4.31 16.01 3.85
CA ALA A 74 -4.09 15.17 5.03
C ALA A 74 -5.40 14.78 5.73
N ALA A 75 -6.50 15.49 5.45
CA ALA A 75 -7.86 15.17 5.87
C ALA A 75 -8.59 14.23 4.90
N LYS A 76 -7.89 13.63 3.92
CA LYS A 76 -8.48 12.68 2.97
C LYS A 76 -7.72 11.38 3.02
N ASP A 77 -8.39 10.28 2.70
CA ASP A 77 -7.75 8.99 2.45
C ASP A 77 -8.46 8.30 1.30
N PHE A 78 -7.95 7.14 0.89
CA PHE A 78 -8.49 6.39 -0.24
C PHE A 78 -9.94 5.97 -0.03
N GLY A 79 -10.34 5.68 1.22
CA GLY A 79 -11.74 5.43 1.55
C GLY A 79 -12.65 6.60 1.20
N ASN A 80 -12.16 7.83 1.40
CA ASN A 80 -12.85 9.07 1.07
C ASN A 80 -14.27 9.10 1.66
N ARG A 81 -14.35 8.77 2.95
CA ARG A 81 -15.58 8.73 3.76
C ARG A 81 -15.55 9.70 4.94
N TYR A 82 -14.37 10.00 5.46
CA TYR A 82 -14.15 10.86 6.61
C TYR A 82 -13.15 11.95 6.27
N HIS A 83 -13.35 13.13 6.85
CA HIS A 83 -12.53 14.31 6.65
C HIS A 83 -12.17 14.99 7.97
N PHE A 84 -11.26 14.39 8.71
CA PHE A 84 -10.74 14.92 9.96
C PHE A 84 -9.61 15.91 9.68
N HIS A 85 -9.96 17.20 9.66
CA HIS A 85 -9.00 18.27 9.42
C HIS A 85 -7.94 18.33 10.52
N PRO A 86 -6.64 18.24 10.17
CA PRO A 86 -5.57 18.47 11.12
C PRO A 86 -5.34 19.96 11.36
N THR A 87 -4.64 20.25 12.45
CA THR A 87 -4.14 21.59 12.76
C THR A 87 -2.84 21.89 11.99
N ALA A 88 -2.00 20.86 11.80
CA ALA A 88 -0.75 20.99 11.06
C ALA A 88 -0.34 19.68 10.41
N VAL A 89 0.51 19.78 9.39
CA VAL A 89 1.21 18.63 8.79
C VAL A 89 2.71 18.81 9.01
N LEU A 90 3.34 17.86 9.68
CA LEU A 90 4.79 17.77 9.78
C LEU A 90 5.33 17.10 8.51
N TYR A 91 6.28 17.76 7.85
CA TYR A 91 7.10 17.20 6.78
C TYR A 91 8.50 16.94 7.34
N PRO A 92 8.71 15.80 8.05
CA PRO A 92 10.00 15.52 8.66
C PRO A 92 11.06 15.30 7.57
N LYS A 93 12.30 15.73 7.83
CA LYS A 93 13.48 15.31 7.08
C LYS A 93 14.35 14.35 7.86
N SER A 94 14.21 14.28 9.18
CA SER A 94 14.94 13.32 10.00
C SER A 94 14.03 12.63 11.01
N VAL A 95 14.47 11.48 11.53
CA VAL A 95 13.79 10.81 12.66
C VAL A 95 13.80 11.69 13.91
N SER A 96 14.77 12.60 14.03
CA SER A 96 14.84 13.59 15.10
C SER A 96 13.68 14.56 15.04
N ASP A 97 13.20 14.94 13.85
CA ASP A 97 12.04 15.83 13.72
C ASP A 97 10.77 15.19 14.30
N ILE A 98 10.57 13.91 14.00
CA ILE A 98 9.45 13.11 14.52
C ILE A 98 9.58 12.98 16.04
N ALA A 99 10.75 12.58 16.53
CA ALA A 99 11.00 12.40 17.96
C ALA A 99 10.82 13.70 18.74
N SER A 100 11.35 14.81 18.23
CA SER A 100 11.23 16.14 18.84
C SER A 100 9.78 16.61 18.89
N THR A 101 9.02 16.37 17.81
CA THR A 101 7.59 16.70 17.77
C THR A 101 6.79 15.87 18.79
N ILE A 102 7.02 14.56 18.84
CA ILE A 102 6.33 13.68 19.80
C ILE A 102 6.70 14.06 21.24
N ASN A 103 7.98 14.29 21.53
CA ASN A 103 8.44 14.74 22.85
C ASN A 103 7.81 16.08 23.24
N TYR A 104 7.74 17.03 22.30
CA TYR A 104 7.14 18.33 22.55
C TYR A 104 5.66 18.20 22.95
N ILE A 105 4.89 17.39 22.22
CA ILE A 105 3.49 17.13 22.52
C ILE A 105 3.34 16.39 23.85
N PHE A 106 4.16 15.36 24.09
CA PHE A 106 4.18 14.61 25.33
C PHE A 106 4.44 15.52 26.55
N ASN A 107 5.38 16.45 26.42
CA ASN A 107 5.74 17.40 27.48
C ASN A 107 4.67 18.47 27.75
N MET A 108 3.67 18.64 26.87
CA MET A 108 2.50 19.48 27.18
C MET A 108 1.63 18.88 28.29
N GLY A 109 1.78 17.59 28.58
CA GLY A 109 1.01 16.88 29.59
C GLY A 109 -0.41 16.53 29.14
N SER A 110 -1.18 15.96 30.07
CA SER A 110 -2.53 15.43 29.83
C SER A 110 -3.61 16.48 29.57
N THR A 111 -3.27 17.77 29.65
CA THR A 111 -4.18 18.89 29.34
C THR A 111 -4.23 19.22 27.85
N SER A 112 -3.31 18.68 27.05
CA SER A 112 -3.31 18.84 25.59
C SER A 112 -4.12 17.74 24.95
N GLU A 113 -5.10 18.12 24.11
CA GLU A 113 -5.89 17.18 23.29
C GLU A 113 -5.23 16.89 21.93
N ILE A 114 -3.99 17.38 21.71
CA ILE A 114 -3.29 17.21 20.43
C ILE A 114 -2.96 15.74 20.22
N THR A 115 -3.52 15.18 19.15
CA THR A 115 -3.21 13.83 18.67
C THR A 115 -2.20 13.87 17.52
N VAL A 116 -1.51 12.76 17.28
CA VAL A 116 -0.56 12.61 16.19
C VAL A 116 -0.92 11.38 15.37
N ALA A 117 -0.95 11.52 14.04
CA ALA A 117 -1.12 10.40 13.12
C ALA A 117 0.05 10.35 12.13
N ALA A 118 0.73 9.21 12.07
CA ALA A 118 1.67 8.94 10.98
C ALA A 118 0.89 8.61 9.71
N ARG A 119 1.20 9.29 8.62
CA ARG A 119 0.55 9.12 7.32
C ARG A 119 1.57 8.69 6.28
N GLY A 120 1.36 7.50 5.70
CA GLY A 120 2.03 7.06 4.48
C GLY A 120 1.28 7.53 3.23
N HIS A 121 1.02 6.62 2.28
CA HIS A 121 0.38 6.95 0.99
C HIS A 121 -1.14 7.20 1.06
N GLY A 122 -1.69 7.49 2.24
CA GLY A 122 -3.10 7.84 2.40
C GLY A 122 -4.11 6.74 2.03
N HIS A 123 -3.71 5.47 1.98
CA HIS A 123 -4.56 4.34 1.55
C HIS A 123 -5.47 3.74 2.64
N SER A 124 -5.61 4.43 3.77
CA SER A 124 -6.62 4.12 4.79
C SER A 124 -8.05 4.24 4.22
N LEU A 125 -9.00 3.55 4.85
CA LEU A 125 -10.40 3.48 4.38
C LEU A 125 -11.39 4.24 5.26
N GLN A 126 -10.98 4.55 6.50
CA GLN A 126 -11.88 5.05 7.56
C GLN A 126 -11.19 6.09 8.46
N GLY A 127 -10.27 6.89 7.95
CA GLY A 127 -9.63 7.97 8.71
C GLY A 127 -8.48 7.54 9.62
N GLN A 128 -7.99 6.30 9.54
CA GLN A 128 -6.98 5.78 10.47
C GLN A 128 -5.66 6.57 10.49
N ALA A 129 -5.31 7.21 9.38
CA ALA A 129 -4.10 8.04 9.23
C ALA A 129 -4.40 9.55 9.21
N GLN A 130 -5.55 9.96 9.75
CA GLN A 130 -5.95 11.36 9.93
C GLN A 130 -5.90 11.72 11.42
N ALA A 131 -5.71 13.00 11.74
CA ALA A 131 -5.68 13.50 13.13
C ALA A 131 -6.56 14.74 13.27
N HIS A 132 -7.77 14.60 13.82
CA HIS A 132 -8.68 15.73 14.00
C HIS A 132 -8.08 16.76 14.95
N GLN A 133 -7.92 18.00 14.47
CA GLN A 133 -7.27 19.10 15.19
C GLN A 133 -5.88 18.75 15.76
N GLY A 134 -5.25 17.70 15.22
CA GLY A 134 -3.95 17.20 15.63
C GLY A 134 -2.87 17.49 14.61
N ILE A 135 -1.81 16.70 14.67
CA ILE A 135 -0.66 16.76 13.76
C ILE A 135 -0.64 15.49 12.91
N VAL A 136 -0.61 15.66 11.60
CA VAL A 136 -0.34 14.55 10.67
C VAL A 136 1.14 14.58 10.30
N ILE A 137 1.83 13.45 10.41
CA ILE A 137 3.24 13.32 10.00
C ILE A 137 3.26 12.70 8.61
N ASN A 138 3.75 13.45 7.62
CA ASN A 138 3.94 12.94 6.26
C ASN A 138 5.19 12.06 6.20
N MET A 139 5.03 10.75 6.33
CA MET A 139 6.15 9.81 6.38
C MET A 139 6.92 9.72 5.06
N GLU A 140 6.29 10.04 3.91
CA GLU A 140 6.96 10.01 2.60
C GLU A 140 7.97 11.15 2.41
N SER A 141 7.90 12.23 3.21
CA SER A 141 8.90 13.30 3.14
C SER A 141 10.19 12.98 3.90
N LEU A 142 10.20 11.92 4.71
CA LEU A 142 11.31 11.57 5.57
C LEU A 142 12.57 11.28 4.74
N GLN A 143 13.61 12.09 4.93
CA GLN A 143 14.89 11.91 4.25
C GLN A 143 15.75 10.96 5.08
N VAL A 144 15.78 9.70 4.66
CA VAL A 144 16.67 8.68 5.25
C VAL A 144 17.81 8.36 4.28
N PRO A 145 18.89 7.71 4.76
CA PRO A 145 19.85 7.08 3.88
C PRO A 145 19.17 6.19 2.82
N GLU A 146 19.81 6.05 1.66
CA GLU A 146 19.36 5.13 0.62
C GLU A 146 19.20 3.71 1.17
N MET A 147 18.32 2.92 0.54
CA MET A 147 18.06 1.54 0.93
C MET A 147 19.37 0.75 1.01
N GLN A 148 19.59 0.06 2.12
CA GLN A 148 20.81 -0.70 2.33
C GLN A 148 20.52 -2.18 2.12
N ILE A 149 21.07 -2.74 1.04
CA ILE A 149 20.92 -4.15 0.71
C ILE A 149 22.10 -4.92 1.30
N HIS A 150 21.77 -5.86 2.19
CA HIS A 150 22.74 -6.70 2.87
C HIS A 150 22.78 -8.06 2.20
N MET A 151 23.91 -8.34 1.55
CA MET A 151 24.16 -9.61 0.87
C MET A 151 24.74 -10.61 1.87
N GLY A 152 24.22 -11.84 1.89
CA GLY A 152 24.67 -12.91 2.78
C GLY A 152 23.89 -14.20 2.54
N GLU A 153 24.04 -15.19 3.42
CA GLU A 153 23.25 -16.44 3.36
C GLU A 153 21.75 -16.17 3.44
N THR A 154 21.36 -15.17 4.24
CA THR A 154 19.99 -14.67 4.36
C THR A 154 19.97 -13.19 3.95
N PRO A 155 19.80 -12.88 2.66
CA PRO A 155 19.84 -11.51 2.18
C PRO A 155 18.62 -10.71 2.67
N TYR A 156 18.85 -9.44 2.99
CA TYR A 156 17.80 -8.53 3.45
C TYR A 156 18.03 -7.08 3.02
N VAL A 157 17.00 -6.25 3.20
CA VAL A 157 17.06 -4.81 2.92
C VAL A 157 16.58 -3.98 4.11
N ASP A 158 17.36 -2.98 4.48
CA ASP A 158 16.95 -1.91 5.39
C ASP A 158 16.31 -0.78 4.58
N VAL A 159 15.10 -0.39 4.97
CA VAL A 159 14.28 0.58 4.25
C VAL A 159 13.49 1.45 5.22
N SER A 160 13.28 2.72 4.87
CA SER A 160 12.43 3.62 5.65
C SER A 160 10.96 3.19 5.64
N GLY A 161 10.28 3.40 6.78
CA GLY A 161 8.83 3.21 6.89
C GLY A 161 8.02 4.10 5.93
N GLY A 162 8.58 5.23 5.49
CA GLY A 162 7.97 6.10 4.49
C GLY A 162 8.15 5.65 3.04
N GLN A 163 8.95 4.62 2.77
CA GLN A 163 9.24 4.16 1.41
C GLN A 163 8.07 3.38 0.81
N LEU A 164 7.81 3.54 -0.50
CA LEU A 164 6.85 2.70 -1.22
C LEU A 164 7.41 1.31 -1.58
N TRP A 165 6.56 0.27 -1.53
CA TRP A 165 6.93 -1.10 -1.93
C TRP A 165 7.43 -1.21 -3.37
N ILE A 166 6.88 -0.42 -4.31
CA ILE A 166 7.33 -0.41 -5.71
C ILE A 166 8.81 -0.01 -5.85
N ASN A 167 9.27 0.92 -5.02
CA ASN A 167 10.67 1.36 -5.05
C ASN A 167 11.59 0.29 -4.43
N VAL A 168 11.12 -0.42 -3.39
CA VAL A 168 11.84 -1.57 -2.84
C VAL A 168 12.00 -2.66 -3.89
N LEU A 169 10.93 -2.99 -4.63
CA LEU A 169 11.00 -3.95 -5.74
C LEU A 169 12.06 -3.55 -6.76
N HIS A 170 12.02 -2.31 -7.25
CA HIS A 170 12.98 -1.84 -8.24
C HIS A 170 14.42 -1.86 -7.73
N GLU A 171 14.64 -1.48 -6.47
CA GLU A 171 15.99 -1.49 -5.89
C GLU A 171 16.51 -2.91 -5.73
N THR A 172 15.74 -3.82 -5.13
CA THR A 172 16.19 -5.18 -4.89
C THR A 172 16.41 -5.95 -6.19
N LEU A 173 15.64 -5.67 -7.24
CA LEU A 173 15.80 -6.31 -8.55
C LEU A 173 17.14 -5.97 -9.22
N LYS A 174 17.74 -4.81 -8.93
CA LYS A 174 19.12 -4.50 -9.40
C LYS A 174 20.15 -5.50 -8.87
N HIS A 175 19.82 -6.17 -7.76
CA HIS A 175 20.66 -7.19 -7.11
C HIS A 175 20.18 -8.62 -7.39
N GLY A 176 19.19 -8.81 -8.27
CA GLY A 176 18.60 -10.13 -8.55
C GLY A 176 17.78 -10.68 -7.38
N LEU A 177 17.33 -9.80 -6.48
CA LEU A 177 16.62 -10.12 -5.26
C LEU A 177 15.21 -9.51 -5.26
N ALA A 178 14.31 -10.07 -4.46
CA ALA A 178 13.00 -9.47 -4.21
C ALA A 178 12.43 -9.91 -2.86
N PRO A 179 11.62 -9.06 -2.19
CA PRO A 179 10.83 -9.46 -1.03
C PRO A 179 10.05 -10.75 -1.25
N LYS A 180 9.98 -11.58 -0.21
CA LYS A 180 9.27 -12.88 -0.25
C LYS A 180 7.75 -12.75 -0.23
N SER A 181 7.21 -11.59 0.13
CA SER A 181 5.79 -11.39 0.41
C SER A 181 5.39 -9.96 0.05
N TRP A 182 4.19 -9.81 -0.49
CA TRP A 182 3.75 -8.59 -1.17
C TRP A 182 2.30 -8.24 -0.83
N THR A 183 1.95 -6.98 -1.04
CA THR A 183 0.57 -6.53 -1.23
C THR A 183 0.21 -6.62 -2.72
N ASP A 184 -1.08 -6.72 -3.03
CA ASP A 184 -1.52 -6.68 -4.43
C ASP A 184 -1.25 -5.32 -5.10
N TYR A 185 -1.18 -4.25 -4.32
CA TYR A 185 -0.90 -2.90 -4.77
C TYR A 185 0.36 -2.36 -4.11
N LEU A 186 1.35 -1.99 -4.91
CA LEU A 186 2.71 -1.67 -4.46
C LEU A 186 2.96 -0.18 -4.16
N HIS A 187 2.02 0.70 -4.49
CA HIS A 187 2.12 2.12 -4.17
C HIS A 187 1.57 2.38 -2.76
N LEU A 188 2.07 1.58 -1.81
CA LEU A 188 1.81 1.67 -0.38
C LEU A 188 3.14 1.84 0.33
N THR A 189 3.15 2.64 1.40
CA THR A 189 4.35 2.78 2.23
C THR A 189 4.59 1.53 3.08
N ILE A 190 5.85 1.20 3.33
CA ILE A 190 6.28 0.09 4.17
C ILE A 190 5.63 0.15 5.56
N GLY A 191 5.75 1.27 6.26
CA GLY A 191 5.22 1.46 7.62
C GLY A 191 3.70 1.34 7.68
N GLY A 192 2.99 1.91 6.69
CA GLY A 192 1.54 1.81 6.59
C GLY A 192 1.04 0.37 6.39
N HIS A 193 1.81 -0.48 5.71
CA HIS A 193 1.46 -1.90 5.53
C HIS A 193 1.66 -2.72 6.82
N TYR A 194 2.78 -2.55 7.52
CA TYR A 194 3.10 -3.31 8.74
C TYR A 194 2.13 -3.03 9.91
N GLN A 195 1.31 -1.98 9.81
CA GLN A 195 0.29 -1.63 10.80
C GLN A 195 -1.09 -2.26 10.52
N MET A 196 -1.26 -2.97 9.39
CA MET A 196 -2.46 -3.76 9.08
C MET A 196 -2.39 -5.16 9.70
N PRO A 197 -3.51 -5.78 10.11
CA PRO A 197 -3.55 -7.17 10.58
C PRO A 197 -3.24 -8.16 9.43
N GLU A 198 -1.94 -8.45 9.30
CA GLU A 198 -1.27 -9.68 8.84
C GLU A 198 -1.72 -10.37 7.54
N LEU A 199 -0.94 -10.16 6.48
CA LEU A 199 -0.67 -11.16 5.42
C LEU A 199 0.85 -11.39 5.20
N VAL A 200 1.72 -10.69 5.93
CA VAL A 200 3.17 -10.62 5.70
C VAL A 200 3.93 -10.79 7.03
N ASP A 201 5.05 -11.52 7.02
CA ASP A 201 5.88 -11.83 8.20
C ASP A 201 6.44 -10.54 8.84
N ARG A 202 6.29 -10.40 10.16
CA ARG A 202 6.71 -9.22 10.95
C ARG A 202 8.16 -9.34 11.39
N ARG A 203 9.09 -9.23 10.44
CA ARG A 203 10.45 -8.80 10.77
C ARG A 203 10.66 -7.38 10.26
N SER A 204 11.31 -6.56 11.08
CA SER A 204 11.86 -5.25 10.72
C SER A 204 12.88 -5.33 9.58
N VAL A 205 13.26 -6.56 9.20
CA VAL A 205 14.20 -6.95 8.16
C VAL A 205 13.41 -7.70 7.09
N MET A 206 13.37 -7.16 5.85
CA MET A 206 12.70 -7.83 4.74
C MET A 206 13.61 -8.89 4.13
N ASP A 207 13.30 -10.15 4.43
CA ASP A 207 13.93 -11.30 3.81
C ASP A 207 13.74 -11.31 2.28
N LEU A 208 14.84 -11.47 1.55
CA LEU A 208 14.87 -11.52 0.08
C LEU A 208 15.07 -12.95 -0.46
N ARG A 209 14.66 -13.20 -1.72
CA ARG A 209 15.00 -14.43 -2.47
C ARG A 209 15.50 -14.11 -3.87
N SER A 210 16.29 -15.04 -4.42
CA SER A 210 16.71 -15.03 -5.82
C SER A 210 15.51 -15.21 -6.76
N THR A 211 15.53 -14.50 -7.87
CA THR A 211 14.47 -14.50 -8.90
C THR A 211 14.71 -15.47 -10.06
N MET A 212 15.77 -16.31 -10.00
CA MET A 212 16.06 -17.28 -11.08
C MET A 212 15.07 -18.45 -11.12
N PHE A 213 14.30 -18.55 -12.20
CA PHE A 213 13.52 -19.73 -12.58
C PHE A 213 13.79 -20.08 -14.06
N THR A 214 13.95 -21.36 -14.40
CA THR A 214 14.14 -21.83 -15.79
C THR A 214 12.79 -22.26 -16.40
N SER A 215 12.50 -21.84 -17.64
CA SER A 215 11.12 -21.85 -18.19
C SER A 215 10.53 -23.24 -18.52
N TRP A 216 11.36 -24.22 -18.89
CA TRP A 216 10.87 -25.55 -19.30
C TRP A 216 10.37 -26.37 -18.10
N ARG A 217 11.11 -26.38 -16.98
CA ARG A 217 10.69 -27.07 -15.73
C ARG A 217 9.43 -26.46 -15.15
N LEU A 218 9.24 -25.15 -15.35
CA LEU A 218 8.07 -24.45 -14.86
C LEU A 218 6.80 -24.88 -15.60
N SER A 219 6.89 -25.16 -16.90
CA SER A 219 5.73 -25.53 -17.73
C SER A 219 5.17 -26.90 -17.37
N GLN A 220 6.03 -27.92 -17.25
CA GLN A 220 5.60 -29.26 -16.81
C GLN A 220 4.97 -29.22 -15.41
N LYS A 221 5.63 -28.50 -14.48
CA LYS A 221 5.10 -28.34 -13.12
C LYS A 221 3.74 -27.64 -13.08
N ILE A 222 3.49 -26.70 -13.98
CA ILE A 222 2.20 -26.02 -14.11
C ILE A 222 1.14 -27.02 -14.59
N GLU A 223 1.43 -27.81 -15.62
CA GLU A 223 0.50 -28.81 -16.15
C GLU A 223 0.14 -29.85 -15.08
N ASP A 224 1.13 -30.32 -14.31
CA ASP A 224 0.92 -31.22 -13.18
C ASP A 224 -0.01 -30.59 -12.13
N LEU A 225 0.25 -29.35 -11.71
CA LEU A 225 -0.59 -28.64 -10.73
C LEU A 225 -2.01 -28.38 -11.24
N LEU A 226 -2.16 -28.03 -12.51
CA LEU A 226 -3.48 -27.81 -13.12
C LEU A 226 -4.26 -29.14 -13.21
N SER A 227 -3.59 -30.27 -13.40
CA SER A 227 -4.24 -31.59 -13.47
C SER A 227 -4.93 -31.99 -12.16
N GLU A 228 -4.50 -31.43 -11.03
CA GLU A 228 -5.11 -31.65 -9.70
C GLU A 228 -6.35 -30.78 -9.46
N LEU A 229 -6.63 -29.79 -10.32
CA LEU A 229 -7.72 -28.81 -10.13
C LEU A 229 -8.97 -29.18 -10.94
N SER A 230 -10.13 -29.04 -10.32
CA SER A 230 -11.44 -29.18 -10.98
C SER A 230 -11.96 -27.84 -11.50
N TYR A 231 -11.29 -27.26 -12.50
CA TYR A 231 -11.69 -25.99 -13.13
C TYR A 231 -12.44 -26.21 -14.45
N ILE A 232 -13.12 -25.18 -14.96
CA ILE A 232 -13.78 -25.21 -16.26
C ILE A 232 -12.73 -24.91 -17.34
N PRO A 233 -12.39 -25.84 -18.27
CA PRO A 233 -11.28 -25.64 -19.18
C PRO A 233 -11.38 -24.41 -20.08
N SER A 234 -12.60 -24.05 -20.50
CA SER A 234 -12.86 -22.88 -21.35
C SER A 234 -12.64 -21.53 -20.65
N THR A 235 -12.47 -21.51 -19.33
CA THR A 235 -12.19 -20.28 -18.56
C THR A 235 -10.70 -20.13 -18.25
N LEU A 236 -9.84 -21.01 -18.76
CA LEU A 236 -8.39 -20.91 -18.55
C LEU A 236 -7.80 -19.84 -19.46
N PHE A 237 -7.22 -18.81 -18.86
CA PHE A 237 -6.46 -17.77 -19.55
C PHE A 237 -5.00 -17.80 -19.08
N MET A 238 -4.08 -17.62 -20.01
CA MET A 238 -2.65 -17.59 -19.73
C MET A 238 -2.01 -16.40 -20.44
N SER A 239 -1.16 -15.68 -19.71
CA SER A 239 -0.32 -14.60 -20.23
C SER A 239 1.08 -14.73 -19.67
N GLU A 240 2.08 -14.41 -20.48
CA GLU A 240 3.46 -14.29 -20.03
C GLU A 240 3.78 -12.82 -19.76
N VAL A 241 4.27 -12.53 -18.56
CA VAL A 241 4.68 -11.20 -18.14
C VAL A 241 5.97 -11.32 -17.33
N SER A 242 6.71 -10.21 -17.22
CA SER A 242 7.85 -10.17 -16.31
C SER A 242 7.39 -10.21 -14.85
N TYR A 243 8.31 -10.58 -13.96
CA TYR A 243 8.00 -10.59 -12.53
C TYR A 243 7.58 -9.22 -12.00
N ALA A 244 8.24 -8.15 -12.47
CA ALA A 244 7.91 -6.78 -12.07
C ALA A 244 6.52 -6.35 -12.57
N GLU A 245 6.19 -6.63 -13.84
CA GLU A 245 4.87 -6.35 -14.40
C GLU A 245 3.75 -7.13 -13.68
N PHE A 246 4.03 -8.39 -13.29
CA PHE A 246 3.05 -9.15 -12.51
C PHE A 246 2.82 -8.54 -11.13
N LEU A 247 3.87 -8.15 -10.42
CA LEU A 247 3.72 -7.56 -9.10
C LEU A 247 3.06 -6.18 -9.14
N ASP A 248 3.34 -5.37 -10.18
CA ASP A 248 2.75 -4.04 -10.35
C ASP A 248 1.45 -4.04 -11.19
N ARG A 249 0.85 -5.22 -11.43
CA ARG A 249 -0.33 -5.38 -12.30
C ARG A 249 -1.53 -4.50 -11.93
N VAL A 250 -1.68 -4.14 -10.65
CA VAL A 250 -2.81 -3.32 -10.17
C VAL A 250 -2.60 -1.83 -10.50
N HIS A 251 -1.37 -1.36 -10.67
CA HIS A 251 -1.10 0.03 -11.05
C HIS A 251 -1.69 0.37 -12.44
N VAL A 252 -1.76 -0.60 -13.35
CA VAL A 252 -2.45 -0.42 -14.64
C VAL A 252 -3.93 -0.09 -14.44
N SER A 253 -4.58 -0.68 -13.44
CA SER A 253 -5.97 -0.39 -13.09
C SER A 253 -6.12 0.99 -12.44
N GLU A 254 -5.18 1.38 -11.58
CA GLU A 254 -5.11 2.74 -11.02
C GLU A 254 -5.08 3.80 -12.12
N ILE A 255 -4.15 3.69 -13.07
CA ILE A 255 -4.00 4.65 -14.18
C ILE A 255 -5.33 4.79 -14.94
N LYS A 256 -5.98 3.66 -15.25
CA LYS A 256 -7.28 3.64 -15.95
C LYS A 256 -8.39 4.30 -15.13
N LEU A 257 -8.43 4.09 -13.82
CA LEU A 257 -9.43 4.68 -12.93
C LEU A 257 -9.19 6.18 -12.75
N ARG A 258 -7.93 6.62 -12.61
CA ARG A 258 -7.55 8.04 -12.56
C ARG A 258 -7.96 8.77 -13.82
N ALA A 259 -7.71 8.20 -14.99
CA ALA A 259 -8.12 8.77 -16.28
C ALA A 259 -9.64 8.95 -16.41
N LYS A 260 -10.43 8.16 -15.68
CA LYS A 260 -11.89 8.26 -15.63
C LYS A 260 -12.42 9.09 -14.46
N GLY A 261 -11.53 9.63 -13.61
CA GLY A 261 -11.92 10.32 -12.36
C GLY A 261 -12.53 9.39 -11.31
N LEU A 262 -12.33 8.08 -11.43
CA LEU A 262 -12.88 7.04 -10.54
C LEU A 262 -11.91 6.61 -9.44
N TRP A 263 -10.69 7.17 -9.37
CA TRP A 263 -9.72 6.84 -8.33
C TRP A 263 -9.85 7.69 -7.06
N GLU A 264 -10.40 8.89 -7.17
CA GLU A 264 -10.56 9.83 -6.05
C GLU A 264 -11.99 9.81 -5.47
N VAL A 265 -12.83 8.87 -5.93
CA VAL A 265 -14.20 8.68 -5.43
C VAL A 265 -14.20 7.95 -4.08
N SER A 266 -15.38 7.69 -3.51
CA SER A 266 -15.48 6.92 -2.26
C SER A 266 -15.20 5.42 -2.51
N HIS A 267 -14.32 4.84 -1.70
CA HIS A 267 -13.97 3.41 -1.70
C HIS A 267 -14.35 2.78 -0.34
N PRO A 268 -15.63 2.47 -0.09
CA PRO A 268 -16.09 1.88 1.16
C PRO A 268 -15.75 0.38 1.26
N TRP A 269 -14.48 0.03 1.08
CA TRP A 269 -14.01 -1.35 1.10
C TRP A 269 -14.16 -1.98 2.49
N LEU A 270 -14.45 -3.27 2.50
CA LEU A 270 -14.58 -4.08 3.70
C LEU A 270 -13.61 -5.28 3.60
N ASN A 271 -12.74 -5.42 4.58
CA ASN A 271 -11.77 -6.50 4.67
C ASN A 271 -12.11 -7.37 5.89
N LEU A 272 -12.24 -8.68 5.71
CA LEU A 272 -12.66 -9.62 6.75
C LEU A 272 -11.79 -10.87 6.75
N LEU A 273 -11.49 -11.38 7.95
CA LEU A 273 -11.00 -12.75 8.14
C LEU A 273 -12.17 -13.64 8.52
N VAL A 274 -12.45 -14.64 7.70
CA VAL A 274 -13.54 -15.59 7.93
C VAL A 274 -12.95 -16.95 8.34
N PRO A 275 -13.35 -17.55 9.48
CA PRO A 275 -12.90 -18.88 9.85
C PRO A 275 -13.26 -19.93 8.80
N LYS A 276 -12.35 -20.88 8.52
CA LYS A 276 -12.59 -21.99 7.58
C LYS A 276 -13.90 -22.74 7.86
N SER A 277 -14.24 -22.94 9.14
CA SER A 277 -15.46 -23.64 9.55
C SER A 277 -16.76 -22.90 9.21
N LYS A 278 -16.68 -21.60 8.89
CA LYS A 278 -17.82 -20.72 8.62
C LYS A 278 -17.87 -20.20 7.19
N VAL A 279 -16.89 -20.56 6.34
CA VAL A 279 -16.75 -19.98 5.00
C VAL A 279 -17.93 -20.31 4.09
N SER A 280 -18.49 -21.52 4.17
CA SER A 280 -19.65 -21.93 3.35
C SER A 280 -20.93 -21.21 3.77
N GLU A 281 -21.17 -21.10 5.07
CA GLU A 281 -22.30 -20.35 5.64
C GLU A 281 -22.19 -18.87 5.27
N PHE A 282 -21.00 -18.28 5.43
CA PHE A 282 -20.71 -16.91 5.03
C PHE A 282 -20.98 -16.69 3.53
N ALA A 283 -20.51 -17.59 2.66
CA ALA A 283 -20.69 -17.44 1.22
C ALA A 283 -22.17 -17.52 0.81
N LEU A 284 -22.94 -18.44 1.40
CA LEU A 284 -24.37 -18.57 1.14
C LEU A 284 -25.14 -17.31 1.57
N GLU A 285 -24.86 -16.79 2.77
CA GLU A 285 -25.56 -15.61 3.27
C GLU A 285 -25.12 -14.33 2.52
N VAL A 286 -23.83 -14.11 2.38
CA VAL A 286 -23.32 -12.86 1.80
C VAL A 286 -23.55 -12.83 0.29
N PHE A 287 -23.17 -13.87 -0.46
CA PHE A 287 -23.30 -13.86 -1.92
C PHE A 287 -24.65 -14.37 -2.41
N GLY A 288 -25.38 -15.14 -1.60
CA GLY A 288 -26.74 -15.59 -1.95
C GLY A 288 -27.84 -14.59 -1.57
N ASN A 289 -27.67 -13.82 -0.48
CA ASN A 289 -28.74 -12.97 0.05
C ASN A 289 -28.42 -11.47 0.10
N ILE A 290 -27.15 -11.08 0.33
CA ILE A 290 -26.78 -9.66 0.53
C ILE A 290 -26.27 -9.01 -0.76
N LEU A 291 -25.35 -9.68 -1.45
CA LEU A 291 -24.72 -9.22 -2.69
C LEU A 291 -25.36 -9.93 -3.90
N THR A 292 -26.68 -9.79 -4.03
CA THR A 292 -27.45 -10.46 -5.09
C THR A 292 -27.22 -9.87 -6.48
N ASP A 293 -26.70 -8.64 -6.56
CA ASP A 293 -26.33 -7.93 -7.78
C ASP A 293 -24.85 -7.53 -7.78
N SER A 294 -24.29 -7.25 -8.96
CA SER A 294 -22.86 -7.00 -9.16
C SER A 294 -22.30 -5.94 -8.21
N SER A 295 -21.34 -6.31 -7.38
CA SER A 295 -20.50 -5.36 -6.65
C SER A 295 -19.79 -4.44 -7.66
N ASN A 296 -19.71 -3.14 -7.35
CA ASN A 296 -19.01 -2.12 -8.16
C ASN A 296 -17.47 -2.29 -8.19
N GLY A 297 -16.98 -3.49 -7.93
CA GLY A 297 -15.56 -3.82 -7.79
C GLY A 297 -15.34 -5.30 -7.53
N PRO A 298 -14.07 -5.75 -7.54
CA PRO A 298 -13.71 -7.14 -7.35
C PRO A 298 -14.02 -7.62 -5.93
N ILE A 299 -14.50 -8.86 -5.82
CA ILE A 299 -14.60 -9.58 -4.55
C ILE A 299 -13.42 -10.55 -4.50
N LEU A 300 -12.52 -10.34 -3.54
CA LEU A 300 -11.37 -11.21 -3.33
C LEU A 300 -11.66 -12.19 -2.19
N MET A 301 -11.52 -13.48 -2.48
CA MET A 301 -11.74 -14.55 -1.51
C MET A 301 -10.72 -15.65 -1.74
N TYR A 302 -9.87 -15.91 -0.74
CA TYR A 302 -8.83 -16.94 -0.81
C TYR A 302 -8.51 -17.48 0.59
N PRO A 303 -8.10 -18.75 0.71
CA PRO A 303 -7.71 -19.33 1.99
C PRO A 303 -6.34 -18.78 2.43
N VAL A 304 -6.18 -18.62 3.75
CA VAL A 304 -4.89 -18.29 4.37
C VAL A 304 -4.57 -19.30 5.47
N ASN A 305 -3.30 -19.72 5.56
CA ASN A 305 -2.84 -20.61 6.62
C ASN A 305 -2.50 -19.80 7.88
N LYS A 306 -2.98 -20.25 9.04
CA LYS A 306 -2.71 -19.60 10.33
C LYS A 306 -1.27 -19.77 10.81
N SER A 307 -0.61 -20.85 10.40
CA SER A 307 0.79 -21.14 10.70
C SER A 307 1.66 -20.77 9.50
N LYS A 308 2.57 -19.81 9.66
CA LYS A 308 3.73 -19.60 8.79
C LYS A 308 4.99 -20.11 9.48
#